data_AF-A0A7S0MJL9-F1
#
_entry.id   AF-A0A7S0MJL9-F1
#
_cell.length_a   1.000
_cell.length_b   1.000
_cell.length_c   1.000
_cell.angle_alpha   90.00
_cell.angle_beta   90.00
_cell.angle_gamma   90.00
#
_symmetry.space_group_name_H-M   'P 1'
#
loop_
_entity.id
_entity.type
_entity.pdbx_description
1 polymer ?
#
loop_
_entity_poly.entity_id
_entity_poly.type
_entity_poly.pdbx_seq_one_letter_code
_entity_poly.pdbx_strand_id
1 'polypeptide(L)'
;ALHYCYRNAVEEAVENKLSSLALCCVYTEKKGYPRDQAAHIAIRTIRRFLEQLKNRSLLTHVVLCTDMPSDTLIYRRLLPLYFPRNAADLDLQREKLPADVGNEKGEPVVQERQVRIQALPGADDADRVRVSSMTEELAPTESFSAFSSMTSAP
;
A
#
# COMPACT_ATOMS: atom_id res chain seq x y z
N ALA A 1 -9.42 4.04 2.11
CA ALA A 1 -9.93 5.14 2.96
C ALA A 1 -8.82 5.81 3.79
N LEU A 2 -8.18 5.14 4.76
CA LEU A 2 -7.19 5.77 5.67
C LEU A 2 -6.02 6.46 4.93
N HIS A 3 -5.48 5.82 3.89
CA HIS A 3 -4.47 6.39 3.00
C HIS A 3 -4.88 7.78 2.44
N TYR A 4 -6.11 7.91 1.94
CA TYR A 4 -6.59 9.15 1.32
C TYR A 4 -6.62 10.30 2.31
N CYS A 5 -6.99 10.06 3.57
CA CYS A 5 -7.01 11.11 4.60
C CYS A 5 -5.62 11.73 4.79
N TYR A 6 -4.57 10.90 4.89
CA TYR A 6 -3.21 11.40 5.02
C TYR A 6 -2.75 12.09 3.75
N ARG A 7 -3.01 11.50 2.59
CA ARG A 7 -2.61 12.08 1.30
C ARG A 7 -3.20 13.48 1.10
N ASN A 8 -4.51 13.62 1.26
CA ASN A 8 -5.20 14.89 1.07
C ASN A 8 -4.72 15.93 2.10
N ALA A 9 -4.45 15.53 3.35
CA ALA A 9 -3.95 16.44 4.37
C ALA A 9 -2.56 17.01 4.04
N VAL A 10 -1.67 16.19 3.47
CA VAL A 10 -0.34 16.67 3.06
C VAL A 10 -0.42 17.46 1.76
N GLU A 11 -1.28 17.07 0.83
CA GLU A 11 -1.55 17.81 -0.42
C GLU A 11 -2.04 19.24 -0.14
N GLU A 12 -3.02 19.38 0.74
CA GLU A 12 -3.52 20.68 1.21
C GLU A 12 -2.39 21.52 1.85
N ALA A 13 -1.51 20.91 2.64
CA ALA A 13 -0.39 21.62 3.26
C ALA A 13 0.61 22.15 2.22
N VAL A 14 0.83 21.41 1.13
CA VAL A 14 1.71 21.80 0.03
C VAL A 14 1.06 22.91 -0.82
N GLU A 15 -0.23 22.81 -1.11
CA GLU A 15 -0.98 23.84 -1.84
C GLU A 15 -0.95 25.18 -1.09
N ASN A 16 -1.08 25.14 0.23
CA ASN A 16 -0.96 26.30 1.11
C ASN A 16 0.49 26.73 1.39
N LYS A 17 1.50 26.08 0.78
CA LYS A 17 2.93 26.40 0.90
C LYS A 17 3.45 26.41 2.34
N LEU A 18 2.94 25.50 3.17
CA LEU A 18 3.35 25.37 4.57
C LEU A 18 4.72 24.68 4.69
N SER A 19 5.52 25.10 5.66
CA SER A 19 6.84 24.51 5.95
C SER A 19 6.79 23.34 6.94
N SER A 20 5.77 23.31 7.81
CA SER A 20 5.61 22.30 8.86
C SER A 20 4.18 21.79 8.92
N LEU A 21 4.01 20.48 9.09
CA LEU A 21 2.71 19.83 9.21
C LEU A 21 2.68 18.89 10.41
N ALA A 22 1.67 18.99 11.26
CA ALA A 22 1.39 18.04 12.32
C ALA A 22 0.20 17.16 11.92
N LEU A 23 0.40 15.84 11.92
CA LEU A 23 -0.60 14.85 11.54
C LEU A 23 -0.98 14.03 12.77
N CYS A 24 -2.27 13.98 13.07
CA CYS A 24 -2.79 13.05 14.08
C CYS A 24 -2.77 11.63 13.54
N CYS A 25 -2.29 10.69 14.36
CA CYS A 25 -2.34 9.27 14.06
C CYS A 25 -3.78 8.77 14.18
N VAL A 26 -4.49 8.73 13.05
CA VAL A 26 -5.90 8.33 12.99
C VAL A 26 -6.03 6.83 13.23
N TYR A 27 -6.30 6.49 14.48
CA TYR A 27 -6.73 5.16 14.91
C TYR A 27 -7.93 5.30 15.86
N THR A 28 -8.88 4.38 15.77
CA THR A 28 -10.01 4.33 16.70
C THR A 28 -10.40 2.87 16.91
N GLU A 29 -10.46 2.45 18.17
CA GLU A 29 -10.83 1.07 18.55
C GLU A 29 -12.20 0.68 17.99
N LYS A 30 -13.14 1.64 17.92
CA LYS A 30 -14.49 1.46 17.34
C LYS A 30 -14.48 0.94 15.89
N LYS A 31 -13.41 1.20 15.13
CA LYS A 31 -13.30 0.76 13.72
C LYS A 31 -12.76 -0.67 13.59
N GLY A 32 -12.28 -1.29 14.67
CA GLY A 32 -11.77 -2.67 14.67
C GLY A 32 -10.55 -2.90 13.77
N TYR A 33 -9.92 -1.85 13.25
CA TYR A 33 -8.75 -1.98 12.38
C TYR A 33 -7.52 -2.33 13.23
N PRO A 34 -6.56 -3.14 12.75
CA PRO A 34 -5.33 -3.41 13.49
C PRO A 34 -4.44 -2.16 13.58
N ARG A 35 -3.96 -1.84 14.79
CA ARG A 35 -3.14 -0.65 15.07
C ARG A 35 -1.85 -0.62 14.25
N ASP A 36 -1.14 -1.74 14.23
CA ASP A 36 0.13 -1.86 13.52
C ASP A 36 -0.04 -1.61 12.03
N GLN A 37 -1.06 -2.20 11.39
CA GLN A 37 -1.32 -1.97 9.97
C GLN A 37 -1.74 -0.51 9.71
N ALA A 38 -2.44 0.14 10.65
CA ALA A 38 -2.81 1.55 10.51
C ALA A 38 -1.56 2.43 10.45
N ALA A 39 -0.62 2.16 11.36
CA ALA A 39 0.66 2.87 11.41
C ALA A 39 1.50 2.62 10.15
N HIS A 40 1.55 1.37 9.65
CA HIS A 40 2.20 1.06 8.37
C HIS A 40 1.62 1.88 7.21
N ILE A 41 0.29 1.98 7.10
CA ILE A 41 -0.37 2.76 6.04
C ILE A 41 -0.03 4.25 6.17
N ALA A 42 -0.10 4.81 7.39
CA ALA A 42 0.19 6.21 7.64
C ALA A 42 1.63 6.58 7.26
N ILE A 43 2.61 5.87 7.82
CA ILE A 43 4.04 6.14 7.60
C ILE A 43 4.40 5.95 6.13
N ARG A 44 3.93 4.85 5.51
CA ARG A 44 4.19 4.59 4.09
C ARG A 44 3.64 5.70 3.20
N THR A 45 2.39 6.12 3.43
CA THR A 45 1.75 7.16 2.61
C THR A 45 2.56 8.46 2.68
N ILE A 46 2.95 8.86 3.89
CA ILE A 46 3.77 10.05 4.11
C ILE A 46 5.13 9.90 3.41
N ARG A 47 5.80 8.76 3.57
CA ARG A 47 7.08 8.51 2.90
C ARG A 47 6.98 8.64 1.38
N ARG A 48 6.01 7.95 0.76
CA ARG A 48 5.80 8.00 -0.70
C ARG A 48 5.48 9.41 -1.17
N PHE A 49 4.65 10.13 -0.43
CA PHE A 49 4.33 11.52 -0.74
C PHE A 49 5.58 12.40 -0.68
N LEU A 50 6.38 12.29 0.38
CA LEU A 50 7.64 13.04 0.52
C LEU A 50 8.65 12.69 -0.57
N GLU A 51 8.72 11.43 -1.03
CA GLU A 51 9.57 11.01 -2.16
C GLU A 51 9.16 11.71 -3.46
N GLN A 52 7.85 11.86 -3.72
CA GLN A 52 7.32 12.57 -4.91
C GLN A 52 7.53 14.09 -4.82
N LEU A 53 7.47 14.66 -3.62
CA LEU A 53 7.58 16.09 -3.38
C LEU A 53 9.00 16.67 -3.50
N LYS A 54 10.05 15.83 -3.55
CA LYS A 54 11.47 16.26 -3.55
C LYS A 54 11.80 17.35 -4.59
N ASN A 55 11.00 17.47 -5.64
CA ASN A 55 11.22 18.44 -6.72
C ASN A 55 10.41 19.75 -6.60
N ARG A 56 9.46 19.89 -5.65
CA ARG A 56 8.50 21.01 -5.64
C ARG A 56 8.09 21.59 -4.27
N SER A 57 8.55 21.03 -3.16
CA SER A 57 7.95 21.30 -1.84
C SER A 57 8.81 22.16 -0.90
N LEU A 58 8.16 23.05 -0.14
CA LEU A 58 8.71 23.79 1.01
C LEU A 58 8.55 23.03 2.33
N LEU A 59 7.81 21.91 2.32
CA LEU A 59 7.49 21.12 3.51
C LEU A 59 8.77 20.46 4.02
N THR A 60 9.27 20.97 5.14
CA THR A 60 10.54 20.55 5.74
C THR A 60 10.29 19.56 6.89
N HIS A 61 9.22 19.74 7.67
CA HIS A 61 8.99 18.97 8.89
C HIS A 61 7.57 18.38 8.93
N VAL A 62 7.49 17.06 9.17
CA VAL A 62 6.23 16.36 9.45
C VAL A 62 6.30 15.79 10.86
N VAL A 63 5.35 16.17 11.72
CA VAL A 63 5.24 15.69 13.10
C VAL A 63 4.06 14.73 13.18
N LEU A 64 4.29 13.51 13.69
CA LEU A 64 3.24 12.53 13.95
C LEU A 64 2.81 12.64 15.42
N CYS A 65 1.55 13.03 15.64
CA CYS A 65 0.97 13.19 16.97
C CYS A 65 0.15 11.95 17.35
N THR A 66 0.58 11.25 18.38
CA THR A 66 -0.12 10.12 18.99
C THR A 66 -0.69 10.52 20.35
N ASP A 67 -1.93 10.12 20.64
CA ASP A 67 -2.57 10.38 21.95
C ASP A 67 -2.21 9.30 22.97
N MET A 68 -2.20 8.03 22.55
CA MET A 68 -1.94 6.88 23.42
C MET A 68 -0.48 6.43 23.40
N PRO A 69 0.11 6.06 24.56
CA PRO A 69 1.49 5.60 24.63
C PRO A 69 1.73 4.29 23.86
N SER A 70 0.69 3.45 23.74
CA SER A 70 0.73 2.24 22.90
C SER A 70 1.07 2.57 21.46
N ASP A 71 0.49 3.64 20.93
CA ASP A 71 0.64 4.03 19.54
C ASP A 71 2.04 4.62 19.35
N THR A 72 2.50 5.45 20.29
CA THR A 72 3.87 5.96 20.29
C THR A 72 4.92 4.85 20.21
N LEU A 73 4.73 3.75 20.94
CA LEU A 73 5.65 2.59 20.89
C LEU A 73 5.66 1.92 19.51
N ILE A 74 4.52 1.81 18.85
CA ILE A 74 4.40 1.26 17.50
C ILE A 74 5.15 2.17 16.51
N TYR A 75 4.85 3.47 16.50
CA TYR A 75 5.52 4.42 15.60
C TYR A 75 7.03 4.49 15.84
N ARG A 76 7.48 4.42 17.09
CA ARG A 76 8.91 4.42 17.43
C ARG A 76 9.66 3.21 16.88
N ARG A 77 9.00 2.05 16.78
CA ARG A 77 9.56 0.83 16.18
C ARG A 77 9.50 0.84 14.66
N LEU A 78 8.44 1.43 14.08
CA LEU A 78 8.21 1.45 12.64
C LEU A 78 8.97 2.55 11.89
N LEU A 79 9.14 3.73 12.49
CA LEU A 79 9.79 4.87 11.84
C LEU A 79 11.18 4.55 11.28
N PRO A 80 12.10 3.86 12.02
CA PRO A 80 13.41 3.48 11.47
C PRO A 80 13.31 2.53 10.26
N LEU A 81 12.27 1.69 10.19
CA LEU A 81 12.06 0.78 9.07
C LEU A 81 11.67 1.52 7.80
N TYR A 82 10.95 2.63 7.89
CA TYR A 82 10.55 3.42 6.73
C TYR A 82 11.55 4.55 6.41
N PHE A 83 12.18 5.13 7.44
CA PHE A 83 13.16 6.21 7.34
C PHE A 83 14.47 5.75 7.98
N PRO A 84 15.23 4.86 7.31
CA PRO A 84 16.48 4.35 7.83
C PRO A 84 17.51 5.48 7.96
N ARG A 85 18.15 5.60 9.13
CA ARG A 85 19.19 6.63 9.40
C ARG A 85 20.60 6.06 9.38
N ASN A 86 20.74 4.78 9.72
CA ASN A 86 22.00 4.06 9.81
C ASN A 86 21.96 2.75 9.01
N ALA A 87 23.13 2.14 8.76
CA ALA A 87 23.23 0.83 8.09
C ALA A 87 22.41 -0.27 8.80
N ALA A 88 22.41 -0.30 10.14
CA ALA A 88 21.60 -1.24 10.91
C ALA A 88 20.08 -1.08 10.67
N ASP A 89 19.59 0.15 10.46
CA ASP A 89 18.18 0.38 10.13
C ASP A 89 17.84 -0.13 8.72
N LEU A 90 18.79 -0.03 7.78
CA LEU A 90 18.64 -0.55 6.41
C LEU A 90 18.54 -2.08 6.40
N ASP A 91 19.39 -2.75 7.18
CA ASP A 91 19.35 -4.21 7.32
C ASP A 91 18.01 -4.65 7.93
N LEU A 92 17.56 -3.95 8.97
CA LEU A 92 16.27 -4.20 9.62
C LEU A 92 15.09 -3.96 8.67
N GLN A 93 15.15 -2.91 7.84
CA GLN A 93 14.16 -2.64 6.81
C GLN A 93 14.07 -3.81 5.81
N ARG A 94 15.21 -4.30 5.33
CA ARG A 94 15.29 -5.41 4.36
C ARG A 94 14.75 -6.72 4.94
N GLU A 95 14.94 -6.95 6.22
CA GLU A 95 14.46 -8.15 6.90
C GLU A 95 12.94 -8.09 7.18
N LYS A 96 12.44 -6.93 7.63
CA LYS A 96 11.08 -6.83 8.20
C LYS A 96 10.02 -6.32 7.24
N LEU A 97 10.38 -5.56 6.21
CA LEU A 97 9.42 -5.03 5.24
C LEU A 97 9.50 -5.84 3.93
N PRO A 98 8.34 -6.24 3.36
CA PRO A 98 8.33 -6.84 2.03
C PRO A 98 8.80 -5.82 0.98
N ALA A 99 9.40 -6.30 -0.11
CA ALA A 99 9.97 -5.43 -1.15
C ALA A 99 8.94 -4.49 -1.80
N ASP A 100 7.67 -4.90 -1.86
CA ASP A 100 6.56 -4.11 -2.40
C ASP A 100 5.55 -3.76 -1.30
N VAL A 101 5.87 -2.74 -0.50
CA VAL A 101 4.92 -2.18 0.47
C VAL A 101 4.04 -1.17 -0.26
N GLY A 102 2.99 -1.62 -0.94
CA GLY A 102 1.97 -0.76 -1.58
C GLY A 102 2.40 -0.06 -2.87
N ASN A 103 1.41 0.51 -3.57
CA ASN A 103 1.63 1.12 -4.88
C ASN A 103 2.44 2.43 -4.81
N GLU A 104 2.67 3.06 -5.98
CA GLU A 104 3.42 4.32 -6.14
C GLU A 104 2.91 5.46 -5.23
N LYS A 105 1.62 5.41 -4.87
CA LYS A 105 0.96 6.41 -4.02
C LYS A 105 0.89 6.00 -2.55
N GLY A 106 1.36 4.81 -2.19
CA GLY A 106 1.32 4.28 -0.83
C GLY A 106 -0.03 3.65 -0.43
N GLU A 107 -0.88 3.33 -1.41
CA GLU A 107 -2.11 2.57 -1.17
C GLU A 107 -1.78 1.08 -0.93
N PRO A 108 -2.53 0.40 -0.04
CA PRO A 108 -2.39 -1.03 0.12
C PRO A 108 -2.91 -1.73 -1.14
N VAL A 109 -2.05 -2.54 -1.78
CA VAL A 109 -2.47 -3.43 -2.87
C VAL A 109 -3.18 -4.62 -2.25
N VAL A 110 -4.51 -4.61 -2.29
CA VAL A 110 -5.33 -5.78 -1.93
C VAL A 110 -5.59 -6.53 -3.21
N GLN A 111 -5.04 -7.74 -3.35
CA GLN A 111 -5.43 -8.63 -4.43
C GLN A 111 -6.91 -8.93 -4.28
N GLU A 112 -7.72 -8.51 -5.24
CA GLU A 112 -9.14 -8.80 -5.24
C GLU A 112 -9.35 -10.32 -5.18
N ARG A 113 -10.24 -10.76 -4.28
CA ARG A 113 -10.67 -12.15 -4.27
C ARG A 113 -11.52 -12.37 -5.52
N GLN A 114 -11.01 -13.13 -6.49
CA GLN A 114 -11.82 -13.64 -7.58
C GLN A 114 -12.91 -14.54 -6.99
N VAL A 115 -14.14 -14.04 -6.88
CA VAL A 115 -15.29 -14.86 -6.55
C VAL A 115 -15.56 -15.73 -7.76
N ARG A 116 -15.04 -16.95 -7.75
CA ARG A 116 -15.41 -17.98 -8.73
C ARG A 116 -16.81 -18.46 -8.34
N ILE A 117 -17.85 -17.80 -8.86
CA ILE A 117 -19.22 -18.28 -8.73
C ILE A 117 -19.24 -19.61 -9.49
N GLN A 118 -19.16 -20.73 -8.76
CA GLN A 118 -19.60 -22.00 -9.31
C GLN A 118 -21.11 -21.89 -9.50
N ALA A 119 -21.59 -22.25 -10.68
CA ALA A 119 -23.01 -22.21 -11.03
C ALA A 119 -23.86 -22.89 -9.94
N LEU A 120 -25.02 -22.30 -9.70
CA LEU A 120 -26.02 -22.78 -8.75
C LEU A 120 -26.31 -24.27 -8.99
N PRO A 121 -26.13 -25.18 -8.00
CA PRO A 121 -26.49 -26.57 -8.19
C PRO A 121 -28.01 -26.69 -8.14
N GLY A 122 -28.65 -26.97 -9.28
CA GLY A 122 -30.09 -27.23 -9.37
C GLY A 122 -30.84 -26.59 -10.54
N ALA A 123 -30.18 -26.05 -11.56
CA ALA A 123 -30.84 -25.65 -12.81
C ALA A 123 -30.82 -26.81 -13.81
N ASP A 124 -31.63 -27.84 -13.55
CA ASP A 124 -31.94 -28.85 -14.56
C ASP A 124 -33.06 -28.30 -15.49
N ASP A 125 -32.70 -28.20 -16.76
CA ASP A 125 -33.52 -28.27 -17.97
C ASP A 125 -34.74 -27.32 -18.14
N ALA A 126 -34.51 -26.19 -18.82
CA ALA A 126 -35.40 -25.71 -19.90
C ALA A 126 -34.70 -24.67 -20.80
N ASP A 127 -34.80 -24.91 -22.11
CA ASP A 127 -34.53 -24.01 -23.24
C ASP A 127 -33.09 -23.76 -23.72
N ARG A 128 -32.70 -24.70 -24.58
CA ARG A 128 -31.63 -24.64 -25.58
C ARG A 128 -32.00 -23.68 -26.73
N VAL A 129 -31.49 -22.44 -26.70
CA VAL A 129 -31.39 -21.60 -27.91
C VAL A 129 -29.94 -21.55 -28.39
N ARG A 130 -29.72 -22.14 -29.56
CA ARG A 130 -28.45 -22.13 -30.31
C ARG A 130 -28.21 -20.74 -30.89
N VAL A 131 -27.03 -20.18 -30.65
CA VAL A 131 -26.38 -19.25 -31.59
C VAL A 131 -24.90 -19.67 -31.71
N SER A 132 -24.59 -20.34 -32.83
CA SER A 132 -23.27 -20.47 -33.46
C SER A 132 -22.74 -19.08 -33.87
N SER A 133 -21.46 -18.73 -33.96
CA SER A 133 -20.15 -19.41 -33.89
C SER A 133 -19.11 -18.30 -34.12
N MET A 134 -17.97 -18.29 -33.42
CA MET A 134 -16.68 -18.03 -34.07
C MET A 134 -15.52 -18.36 -33.11
N THR A 135 -14.57 -19.07 -33.69
CA THR A 135 -13.36 -19.69 -33.17
C THR A 135 -12.28 -18.68 -32.83
N GLU A 136 -11.51 -18.95 -31.78
CA GLU A 136 -10.04 -18.89 -31.85
C GLU A 136 -9.46 -19.86 -30.80
N GLU A 137 -8.94 -20.99 -31.30
CA GLU A 137 -7.95 -21.79 -30.61
C GLU A 137 -6.65 -21.00 -30.47
N LEU A 138 -5.92 -21.16 -29.37
CA LEU A 138 -4.48 -21.48 -29.40
C LEU A 138 -3.93 -21.82 -27.99
N ALA A 139 -3.74 -23.13 -27.79
CA ALA A 139 -2.56 -23.79 -27.22
C ALA A 139 -2.15 -23.62 -25.73
N PRO A 140 -1.40 -24.59 -25.17
CA PRO A 140 -1.45 -24.97 -23.77
C PRO A 140 -0.28 -24.46 -22.92
N THR A 141 -0.50 -24.49 -21.60
CA THR A 141 0.44 -24.66 -20.48
C THR A 141 1.93 -24.36 -20.71
N GLU A 142 2.51 -23.45 -19.92
CA GLU A 142 3.83 -23.57 -19.27
C GLU A 142 3.87 -22.56 -18.10
N SER A 143 3.80 -23.02 -16.86
CA SER A 143 4.91 -23.48 -16.00
C SER A 143 5.55 -22.33 -15.20
N PHE A 144 5.57 -22.60 -13.89
CA PHE A 144 6.20 -21.89 -12.81
C PHE A 144 7.72 -21.89 -13.04
N SER A 145 8.36 -20.75 -13.30
CA SER A 145 9.71 -20.42 -12.78
C SER A 145 10.32 -19.18 -13.45
N ALA A 146 11.07 -18.45 -12.62
CA ALA A 146 12.20 -17.60 -12.97
C ALA A 146 11.92 -16.30 -13.75
N PHE A 147 12.10 -15.17 -13.07
CA PHE A 147 12.92 -14.11 -13.65
C PHE A 147 13.85 -13.52 -12.57
N SER A 148 15.00 -14.19 -12.45
CA SER A 148 16.23 -13.60 -11.92
C SER A 148 16.91 -12.86 -13.07
N SER A 149 17.64 -11.80 -12.70
CA SER A 149 18.58 -11.01 -13.51
C SER A 149 17.99 -9.95 -14.45
N MET A 150 18.35 -8.68 -14.19
CA MET A 150 19.32 -7.93 -14.98
C MET A 150 19.38 -6.47 -14.49
N THR A 151 20.45 -6.11 -13.77
CA THR A 151 21.06 -4.77 -13.88
C THR A 151 22.58 -4.92 -13.77
N SER A 152 23.26 -4.95 -14.92
CA SER A 152 24.68 -4.59 -15.02
C SER A 152 24.78 -3.23 -15.71
N ALA A 153 25.51 -2.33 -15.08
CA ALA A 153 25.81 -0.98 -15.52
C ALA A 153 26.68 -0.94 -16.80
N PRO A 154 26.72 0.20 -17.50
CA PRO A 154 27.92 0.69 -18.16
C PRO A 154 28.80 1.51 -17.21
#